data_AF-A0A7T8K6B7-F1
#
_entry.id   AF-A0A7T8K6B7-F1
#
_cell.length_a   1.000
_cell.length_b   1.000
_cell.length_c   1.000
_cell.angle_alpha   90.00
_cell.angle_beta   90.00
_cell.angle_gamma   90.00
#
_symmetry.space_group_name_H-M   'P 1'
#
loop_
_entity.id
_entity.type
_entity.pdbx_description
1 polymer ?
#
loop_
_entity_poly.entity_id
_entity_poly.type
_entity_poly.pdbx_seq_one_letter_code
_entity_poly.pdbx_strand_id
1 'polypeptide(L)' 'KPIQNCYAALPVDCYREMAIKLPCSKSEIMDIVHMQELRYKIYEVDLIRILARASSLLVDKSF' A
#
# COMPACT_ATOMS: atom_id res chain seq x y z
N LYS A 1 16.78 13.85 9.81
CA LYS A 1 16.47 12.89 10.90
C LYS A 1 15.47 11.88 10.36
N PRO A 2 15.87 10.64 10.03
CA PRO A 2 15.00 9.69 9.36
C PRO A 2 14.24 8.78 10.35
N ILE A 3 13.06 8.35 9.93
CA ILE A 3 12.04 7.55 10.65
C ILE A 3 11.32 8.32 11.78
N GLN A 4 10.60 9.38 11.44
CA GLN A 4 9.49 9.83 12.28
C GLN A 4 8.25 9.01 11.93
N ASN A 5 8.21 7.80 12.48
CA ASN A 5 7.03 6.92 12.61
C ASN A 5 6.27 6.60 11.31
N CYS A 6 6.50 5.43 10.72
CA CYS A 6 5.70 4.94 9.56
C CYS A 6 4.19 4.86 9.86
N TYR A 7 3.81 4.77 11.13
CA TYR A 7 2.43 4.87 11.61
C TYR A 7 1.83 6.29 11.51
N ALA A 8 2.66 7.33 11.41
CA ALA A 8 2.21 8.70 11.13
C ALA A 8 1.87 8.89 9.64
N ALA A 9 2.47 8.11 8.75
CA ALA A 9 2.17 8.15 7.33
C ALA A 9 0.82 7.49 7.01
N LEU A 10 0.66 6.23 7.44
CA LEU A 10 -0.58 5.47 7.29
C LEU A 10 -0.88 4.69 8.58
N PRO A 11 -2.17 4.53 8.94
CA PRO A 11 -2.59 3.61 9.99
C PRO A 11 -2.09 2.18 9.73
N VAL A 12 -1.85 1.44 10.81
CA VAL A 12 -1.44 0.02 10.76
C VAL A 12 -2.42 -0.82 9.93
N ASP A 13 -3.72 -0.55 10.08
CA ASP A 13 -4.77 -1.30 9.39
C ASP A 13 -4.72 -1.09 7.87
N CYS A 14 -4.31 0.09 7.38
CA CYS A 14 -4.06 0.29 5.95
C CYS A 14 -3.00 -0.68 5.43
N TYR A 15 -1.86 -0.79 6.13
CA TYR A 15 -0.77 -1.66 5.71
C TYR A 15 -1.18 -3.13 5.74
N ARG A 16 -1.90 -3.55 6.79
CA ARG A 16 -2.40 -4.93 6.91
C ARG A 16 -3.34 -5.29 5.77
N GLU A 17 -4.32 -4.42 5.49
CA GLU A 17 -5.30 -4.71 4.45
C GLU A 17 -4.69 -4.66 3.05
N MET A 18 -3.76 -3.74 2.79
CA MET A 18 -3.00 -3.72 1.53
C MET A 18 -2.18 -5.00 1.31
N ALA A 19 -1.56 -5.53 2.37
CA ALA A 19 -0.81 -6.78 2.27
C ALA A 19 -1.71 -8.00 1.99
N ILE A 20 -2.97 -7.96 2.41
CA ILE A 20 -3.97 -9.01 2.16
C ILE A 20 -4.58 -8.88 0.76
N LYS A 21 -5.02 -7.67 0.39
CA LYS A 21 -5.76 -7.42 -0.85
C LYS A 21 -4.88 -7.21 -2.08
N LEU A 22 -3.63 -6.78 -1.88
CA LEU A 22 -2.67 -6.42 -2.94
C LEU A 22 -3.28 -5.52 -4.03
N PRO A 23 -3.85 -4.37 -3.65
CA PRO A 23 -4.55 -3.52 -4.61
C PRO A 23 -3.60 -3.05 -5.72
N CYS A 24 -4.09 -3.02 -6.96
CA CYS A 24 -3.29 -2.71 -8.15
C CYS A 24 -3.77 -1.47 -8.90
N SER A 25 -4.91 -0.90 -8.50
CA SER A 25 -5.50 0.29 -9.09
C SER A 25 -5.76 1.37 -8.04
N LYS A 26 -5.90 2.63 -8.48
CA LYS A 26 -6.31 3.73 -7.60
C LYS A 26 -7.60 3.41 -6.84
N SER A 27 -8.60 2.87 -7.55
CA SER A 27 -9.89 2.52 -6.95
C SER A 27 -9.71 1.53 -5.80
N GLU A 28 -8.97 0.44 -6.05
CA GLU A 28 -8.73 -0.58 -5.02
C GLU A 28 -7.91 -0.05 -3.84
N ILE A 29 -6.95 0.85 -4.08
CA ILE A 29 -6.20 1.49 -2.98
C ILE A 29 -7.12 2.40 -2.17
N MET A 30 -8.03 3.13 -2.80
CA MET A 30 -8.99 4.00 -2.12
C MET A 30 -10.04 3.21 -1.33
N ASP A 31 -10.30 1.95 -1.69
CA ASP A 31 -11.17 1.02 -0.95
C ASP A 31 -10.49 0.39 0.27
N ILE A 32 -9.21 0.68 0.53
CA ILE A 32 -8.51 0.26 1.75
C ILE A 32 -9.02 1.06 2.95
N VAL A 33 -9.23 0.38 4.07
CA VAL A 33 -9.67 0.96 5.33
C VAL A 33 -8.80 2.14 5.73
N HIS A 34 -9.43 3.24 6.13
CA HIS A 34 -8.77 4.49 6.51
C HIS A 34 -7.88 5.15 5.44
N MET A 35 -7.91 4.67 4.19
CA MET A 35 -7.32 5.40 3.08
C MET A 35 -8.14 6.66 2.81
N GLN A 36 -7.45 7.77 2.57
CA GLN A 36 -8.03 9.07 2.29
C GLN A 36 -7.31 9.69 1.11
N GLU A 37 -7.99 10.54 0.34
CA GLU A 37 -7.41 11.14 -0.87
C GLU A 37 -6.08 11.87 -0.61
N LEU A 38 -5.98 12.59 0.51
CA LEU A 38 -4.75 13.30 0.86
C LEU A 38 -3.57 12.34 1.07
N ARG A 39 -3.80 11.21 1.76
CA ARG A 39 -2.76 10.18 1.99
C ARG A 39 -2.40 9.48 0.69
N TYR A 40 -3.41 9.13 -0.11
CA TYR A 40 -3.19 8.56 -1.42
C TYR A 40 -2.31 9.48 -2.28
N LYS A 41 -2.66 10.77 -2.39
CA LYS A 41 -1.89 11.74 -3.17
C LYS A 41 -0.45 11.90 -2.70
N ILE A 42 -0.18 11.77 -1.41
CA ILE A 42 1.19 11.88 -0.86
C ILE A 42 2.01 10.61 -1.16
N TYR A 43 1.39 9.42 -1.10
CA TYR A 43 2.11 8.15 -1.10
C TYR A 43 1.83 7.25 -2.32
N GLU A 44 1.00 7.66 -3.28
CA GLU A 44 0.52 6.81 -4.40
C GLU A 44 1.65 6.17 -5.19
N VAL A 45 2.70 6.94 -5.49
CA VAL A 45 3.83 6.48 -6.30
C VAL A 45 4.57 5.33 -5.60
N ASP A 46 4.85 5.50 -4.30
CA ASP A 46 5.55 4.49 -3.52
C ASP A 46 4.68 3.25 -3.26
N LEU A 47 3.39 3.46 -2.95
CA LEU A 47 2.43 2.38 -2.72
C LEU A 47 2.29 1.51 -3.97
N ILE A 48 2.03 2.11 -5.13
CA ILE A 48 1.89 1.39 -6.40
C ILE A 48 3.16 0.59 -6.71
N ARG A 49 4.35 1.18 -6.52
CA ARG A 49 5.62 0.50 -6.78
C ARG A 49 5.81 -0.71 -5.87
N ILE A 50 5.54 -0.56 -4.57
CA ILE A 50 5.70 -1.64 -3.58
C ILE A 50 4.71 -2.76 -3.86
N LEU A 51 3.44 -2.43 -4.13
CA LEU A 51 2.38 -3.38 -4.42
C LEU A 51 2.65 -4.15 -5.71
N ALA A 52 3.06 -3.47 -6.79
CA ALA A 52 3.47 -4.11 -8.03
C ALA A 52 4.63 -5.09 -7.83
N ARG A 53 5.64 -4.71 -7.03
CA ARG A 53 6.75 -5.60 -6.70
C ARG A 53 6.29 -6.81 -5.89
N ALA A 54 5.45 -6.61 -4.88
CA ALA A 54 4.91 -7.70 -4.06
C ALA A 54 4.12 -8.71 -4.90
N SER A 55 3.26 -8.22 -5.80
CA SER A 55 2.50 -9.08 -6.72
C SER A 55 3.42 -9.90 -7.64
N SER A 56 4.48 -9.30 -8.19
CA SER A 56 5.46 -10.03 -9.02
C SER A 56 6.14 -11.18 -8.26
N LEU A 57 6.50 -10.95 -6.99
CA LEU A 57 7.18 -11.95 -6.16
C LEU A 57 6.27 -13.11 -5.74
N LEU A 58 4.95 -12.90 -5.69
CA LEU A 58 3.98 -13.96 -5.39
C LEU A 58 3.69 -14.82 -6.63
N VAL A 59 3.67 -14.21 -7.82
CA VAL A 59 3.55 -14.95 -9.09
C VAL A 59 4.78 -15.85 -9.29
N ASP A 60 5.99 -15.35 -9.03
CA ASP A 60 7.23 -16.12 -9.17
C ASP A 60 7.35 -17.30 -8.17
N LYS A 61 6.58 -17.30 -7.08
CA LYS A 61 6.61 -18.36 -6.05
C LYS A 61 5.53 -19.43 -6.26
N SER A 62 4.75 -19.36 -7.33
CA SER A 62 3.67 -20.31 -7.61
C SER A 62 4.13 -21.57 -8.38
N PHE A 63 5.40 -21.98 -8.23
CA PHE A 63 5.99 -23.18 -8.84
C PHE A 63 6.27 -24.27 -7.81
#